data_AF-A0A452GVF7-F1
#
_entry.id   AF-A0A452GVF7-F1
#
_cell.length_a   1.000
_cell.length_b   1.000
_cell.length_c   1.000
_cell.angle_alpha   90.00
_cell.angle_beta   90.00
_cell.angle_gamma   90.00
#
_symmetry.space_group_name_H-M   'P 1'
#
loop_
_entity.id
_entity.type
_entity.pdbx_description
1 polymer ?
#
loop_
_entity_poly.entity_id
_entity_poly.type
_entity_poly.pdbx_seq_one_letter_code
_entity_poly.pdbx_strand_id
1 'polypeptide(L)'
;CRGVTTWELQVTMKQGKQTVVELLGHQGCYLVVDPDGSVRCGKPASVQQSQFLLELHRSGKWTLQLLDSKKYLESDGEDVFCISRSPSPYQKWLPQLAMHVHIVLYNPTHQCYARADADLDRVWVDTPVPYLEECGFVLRFRNGMYHLETSSHKFVSRVEKLAKKPSAQTAFNLNLKPRCLAFLSDQDGCVLYPQGKRGRLCLGDNPKEEEEWFVIKRCPQWVSLKTKAQRYVSIICVRSPGSPDFLVQGTSRKDTLAPAGGSSPLSFPSLQRKFKSIVANGRRMEPETNFRALWHYGKIFLQAFNGRYLGTMPFGLVVASAMHPGPGEAFGVRLANRSFLVLRGRYGYVGSSACHDVLQCNLLDPDCIELLPCKPGIYHFQAYGRSFWSLSSDGTFRTWGKFALNFCLEIQGSNILAVLAPNGYYMRGDRSGTLLADSEEATNECLWEF
;
A
#
# COMPACT_ATOMS: atom_id res chain seq x y z
N CYS A 1 1.66 0.66 11.76
CA CYS A 1 0.96 0.90 13.04
C CYS A 1 -0.26 -0.02 13.08
N ARG A 2 -0.43 -0.86 14.11
CA ARG A 2 -1.73 -1.53 14.36
C ARG A 2 -2.55 -0.54 15.18
N GLY A 3 -3.48 0.17 14.55
CA GLY A 3 -4.39 1.08 15.26
C GLY A 3 -5.32 0.28 16.19
N VAL A 4 -5.95 0.96 17.15
CA VAL A 4 -6.93 0.36 18.08
C VAL A 4 -8.11 -0.30 17.33
N THR A 5 -8.36 0.11 16.09
CA THR A 5 -9.46 -0.36 15.23
C THR A 5 -9.10 -1.51 14.29
N THR A 6 -7.85 -2.01 14.31
CA THR A 6 -7.41 -3.09 13.41
C THR A 6 -7.52 -4.46 14.09
N TRP A 7 -8.24 -5.38 13.44
CA TRP A 7 -8.37 -6.77 13.85
C TRP A 7 -7.73 -7.70 12.82
N GLU A 8 -7.02 -8.71 13.31
CA GLU A 8 -6.46 -9.80 12.52
C GLU A 8 -7.39 -11.02 12.64
N LEU A 9 -7.77 -11.57 11.49
CA LEU A 9 -8.64 -12.73 11.42
C LEU A 9 -7.80 -14.02 11.35
N GLN A 10 -7.74 -14.76 12.45
CA GLN A 10 -6.99 -16.00 12.55
C GLN A 10 -7.91 -17.20 12.27
N VAL A 11 -7.58 -18.02 11.27
CA VAL A 11 -8.33 -19.25 10.98
C VAL A 11 -7.83 -20.36 11.91
N THR A 12 -8.70 -20.86 12.77
CA THR A 12 -8.38 -21.96 13.70
C THR A 12 -8.74 -23.32 13.12
N MET A 13 -9.82 -23.38 12.32
CA MET A 13 -10.29 -24.62 11.72
C MET A 13 -10.99 -24.34 10.39
N LYS A 14 -10.76 -25.23 9.41
CA LYS A 14 -11.48 -25.22 8.14
C LYS A 14 -11.89 -26.65 7.78
N GLN A 15 -13.19 -26.93 7.81
CA GLN A 15 -13.77 -28.21 7.40
C GLN A 15 -14.84 -27.98 6.34
N GLY A 16 -14.56 -28.40 5.11
CA GLY A 16 -15.43 -28.15 3.96
C GLY A 16 -15.73 -26.65 3.80
N LYS A 17 -17.01 -26.28 3.84
CA LYS A 17 -17.47 -24.88 3.74
C LYS A 17 -17.42 -24.12 5.07
N GLN A 18 -17.27 -24.80 6.21
CA GLN A 18 -17.22 -24.16 7.52
C GLN A 18 -15.82 -23.62 7.81
N THR A 19 -15.74 -22.33 8.10
CA THR A 19 -14.51 -21.65 8.51
C THR A 19 -14.69 -21.12 9.92
N VAL A 20 -13.88 -21.60 10.85
CA VAL A 20 -13.85 -21.10 12.22
C VAL A 20 -12.69 -20.13 12.36
N VAL A 21 -12.96 -19.00 12.99
CA VAL A 21 -12.03 -17.90 13.14
C VAL A 21 -12.02 -17.38 14.56
N GLU A 22 -10.90 -16.74 14.91
CA GLU A 22 -10.77 -15.88 16.08
C GLU A 22 -10.37 -14.48 15.61
N LEU A 23 -10.89 -13.46 16.29
CA LEU A 23 -10.55 -12.06 16.01
C LEU A 23 -9.49 -11.60 17.01
N LEU A 24 -8.28 -11.34 16.51
CA LEU A 24 -7.14 -10.89 17.27
C LEU A 24 -6.98 -9.37 17.13
N GLY A 25 -7.16 -8.64 18.22
CA GLY A 25 -7.06 -7.18 18.27
C GLY A 25 -5.67 -6.66 18.61
N HIS A 26 -5.64 -5.48 19.24
CA HIS A 26 -4.42 -4.84 19.70
C HIS A 26 -3.74 -5.64 20.83
N GLN A 27 -2.41 -5.57 20.92
CA GLN A 27 -1.58 -6.26 21.94
C GLN A 27 -1.74 -7.79 22.01
N GLY A 28 -2.31 -8.42 20.98
CA GLY A 28 -2.52 -9.87 20.96
C GLY A 28 -3.69 -10.34 21.83
N CYS A 29 -4.60 -9.43 22.19
CA CYS A 29 -5.86 -9.76 22.84
C CYS A 29 -6.90 -10.23 21.81
N TYR A 30 -7.82 -11.09 22.23
CA TYR A 30 -8.88 -11.63 21.38
C TYR A 30 -10.21 -10.93 21.64
N LEU A 31 -11.11 -10.98 20.66
CA LEU A 31 -12.53 -10.71 20.89
C LEU A 31 -13.12 -11.88 21.70
N VAL A 32 -13.64 -11.59 22.88
CA VAL A 32 -14.16 -12.58 23.83
C VAL A 32 -15.60 -12.25 24.18
N VAL A 33 -16.45 -13.27 24.17
CA VAL A 33 -17.86 -13.18 24.58
C VAL A 33 -18.03 -13.80 25.96
N ASP A 34 -18.57 -13.03 26.90
CA ASP A 34 -18.90 -13.52 28.23
C ASP A 34 -20.29 -14.21 28.23
N PRO A 35 -20.61 -15.01 29.27
CA PRO A 35 -21.84 -15.82 29.27
C PRO A 35 -23.15 -15.02 29.13
N ASP A 36 -23.15 -13.77 29.57
CA ASP A 36 -24.27 -12.83 29.45
C ASP A 36 -24.44 -12.25 28.03
N GLY A 37 -23.47 -12.47 27.15
CA GLY A 37 -23.45 -11.96 25.78
C GLY A 37 -22.71 -10.63 25.62
N SER A 38 -22.13 -10.10 26.69
CA SER A 38 -21.24 -8.93 26.60
C SER A 38 -19.96 -9.30 25.86
N VAL A 39 -19.41 -8.34 25.11
CA VAL A 39 -18.21 -8.54 24.28
C VAL A 39 -17.09 -7.65 24.79
N ARG A 40 -15.90 -8.24 24.95
CA ARG A 40 -14.70 -7.54 25.42
C ARG A 40 -13.47 -7.93 24.61
N CYS A 41 -12.42 -7.14 24.73
CA CYS A 41 -11.10 -7.47 24.19
C CYS A 41 -10.18 -7.95 25.32
N GLY A 42 -9.74 -9.20 25.27
CA GLY A 42 -8.89 -9.76 26.33
C GLY A 42 -8.39 -11.16 26.03
N LYS A 43 -7.78 -11.80 27.03
CA LYS A 43 -7.43 -13.23 26.92
C LYS A 43 -8.68 -14.08 27.20
N PRO A 44 -9.02 -15.06 26.35
CA PRO A 44 -10.13 -15.96 26.61
C PRO A 44 -9.79 -16.88 27.78
N ALA A 45 -10.74 -17.14 28.68
CA ALA A 45 -10.56 -18.14 29.75
C ALA A 45 -10.74 -19.56 29.20
N SER A 46 -11.56 -19.70 28.16
CA SER A 46 -11.68 -20.92 27.36
C SER A 46 -11.83 -20.58 25.88
N VAL A 47 -11.43 -21.51 25.03
CA VAL A 47 -11.49 -21.37 23.57
C VAL A 47 -12.92 -21.15 23.05
N GLN A 48 -13.94 -21.62 23.79
CA GLN A 48 -15.36 -21.46 23.44
C GLN A 48 -15.83 -19.99 23.44
N GLN A 49 -15.12 -19.11 24.15
CA GLN A 49 -15.51 -17.69 24.25
C GLN A 49 -14.98 -16.83 23.09
N SER A 50 -14.02 -17.33 22.31
CA SER A 50 -13.33 -16.56 21.25
C SER A 50 -13.53 -17.11 19.84
N GLN A 51 -14.12 -18.30 19.69
CA GLN A 51 -14.27 -18.95 18.39
C GLN A 51 -15.62 -18.66 17.73
N PHE A 52 -15.53 -18.08 16.54
CA PHE A 52 -16.68 -17.76 15.71
C PHE A 52 -16.69 -18.61 14.43
N LEU A 53 -17.86 -19.13 14.07
CA LEU A 53 -18.14 -19.59 12.73
C LEU A 53 -18.32 -18.37 11.82
N LEU A 54 -17.46 -18.26 10.81
CA LEU A 54 -17.50 -17.22 9.79
C LEU A 54 -18.33 -17.71 8.60
N GLU A 55 -19.36 -16.94 8.26
CA GLU A 55 -20.15 -17.12 7.05
C GLU A 55 -20.03 -15.88 6.15
N LEU A 56 -19.75 -16.13 4.88
CA LEU A 56 -19.55 -15.10 3.86
C LEU A 56 -20.80 -14.97 3.00
N HIS A 57 -21.32 -13.75 2.90
CA HIS A 57 -22.47 -13.42 2.07
C HIS A 57 -22.00 -12.91 0.71
N ARG A 58 -22.78 -13.17 -0.35
CA ARG A 58 -22.49 -12.66 -1.72
C ARG A 58 -22.37 -11.14 -1.81
N SER A 59 -22.96 -10.43 -0.85
CA SER A 59 -22.86 -8.97 -0.72
C SER A 59 -21.51 -8.51 -0.12
N GLY A 60 -20.51 -9.37 0.00
CA GLY A 60 -19.24 -9.10 0.69
C GLY A 60 -19.33 -8.97 2.22
N LYS A 61 -20.53 -9.10 2.80
CA LYS A 61 -20.76 -9.00 4.24
C LYS A 61 -20.44 -10.34 4.93
N TRP A 62 -20.15 -10.28 6.22
CA TRP A 62 -19.86 -11.40 7.09
C TRP A 62 -20.90 -11.53 8.20
N THR A 63 -21.18 -12.75 8.61
CA THR A 63 -21.80 -13.08 9.89
C THR A 63 -20.81 -13.89 10.73
N LEU A 64 -20.75 -13.57 12.03
CA LEU A 64 -19.88 -14.23 13.00
C LEU A 64 -20.76 -14.85 14.08
N GLN A 65 -20.85 -16.18 14.11
CA GLN A 65 -21.65 -16.91 15.09
C GLN A 65 -20.73 -17.57 16.12
N LEU A 66 -20.90 -17.28 17.40
CA LEU A 66 -20.14 -17.95 18.46
C LEU A 66 -20.44 -19.45 18.42
N LEU A 67 -19.39 -20.28 18.36
CA LEU A 67 -19.53 -21.72 18.12
C LEU A 67 -20.34 -22.44 19.21
N ASP A 68 -20.14 -22.07 20.46
CA ASP A 68 -20.73 -22.74 21.62
C ASP A 68 -22.21 -22.38 21.78
N SER A 69 -22.50 -21.09 21.95
CA SER A 69 -23.85 -20.60 22.23
C SER A 69 -24.76 -20.51 20.99
N LYS A 70 -24.19 -20.56 19.77
CA LYS A 70 -24.87 -20.29 18.49
C LYS A 70 -25.48 -18.88 18.38
N LYS A 71 -25.01 -17.94 19.20
CA LYS A 71 -25.41 -16.53 19.13
C LYS A 71 -24.52 -15.77 18.12
N TYR A 72 -25.06 -14.73 17.51
CA TYR A 72 -24.36 -13.93 16.50
C TYR A 72 -23.79 -12.65 17.11
N LEU A 73 -22.59 -12.27 16.66
CA LEU A 73 -22.02 -10.96 16.94
C LEU A 73 -22.83 -9.89 16.23
N GLU A 74 -23.25 -8.87 16.97
CA GLU A 74 -24.16 -7.82 16.54
C GLU A 74 -23.79 -6.47 17.14
N SER A 75 -24.34 -5.40 16.57
CA SER A 75 -24.19 -4.05 17.08
C SER A 75 -25.45 -3.24 16.84
N ASP A 76 -25.74 -2.35 17.79
CA ASP A 76 -26.81 -1.34 17.70
C ASP A 76 -26.29 0.01 17.20
N GLY A 77 -24.99 0.12 16.89
CA GLY A 77 -24.32 1.33 16.43
C GLY A 77 -23.41 1.97 17.49
N GLU A 78 -23.66 1.70 18.77
CA GLU A 78 -22.84 2.21 19.88
C GLU A 78 -22.02 1.08 20.51
N ASP A 79 -22.68 -0.04 20.82
CA ASP A 79 -22.07 -1.18 21.48
C ASP A 79 -22.01 -2.42 20.57
N VAL A 80 -21.15 -3.36 20.96
CA VAL A 80 -21.02 -4.68 20.31
C VAL A 80 -21.37 -5.74 21.34
N PHE A 81 -22.27 -6.65 20.98
CA PHE A 81 -22.76 -7.71 21.85
C PHE A 81 -23.02 -9.00 21.06
N CYS A 82 -23.37 -10.09 21.73
CA CYS A 82 -23.61 -11.40 21.13
C CYS A 82 -24.74 -12.14 21.84
N ILE A 83 -26.00 -11.77 21.53
CA ILE A 83 -27.19 -12.23 22.26
C ILE A 83 -28.13 -13.00 21.32
N SER A 84 -28.37 -12.47 20.12
CA SER A 84 -29.36 -13.02 19.18
C SER A 84 -28.93 -14.37 18.57
N ARG A 85 -29.89 -15.28 18.42
CA ARG A 85 -29.74 -16.55 17.70
C ARG A 85 -30.28 -16.49 16.26
N SER A 86 -31.00 -15.43 15.91
CA SER A 86 -31.61 -15.26 14.58
C SER A 86 -30.81 -14.25 13.76
N PRO A 87 -30.49 -14.58 12.49
CA PRO A 87 -29.83 -13.63 11.61
C PRO A 87 -30.79 -12.52 11.19
N SER A 88 -30.35 -11.28 11.37
CA SER A 88 -30.99 -10.05 10.91
C SER A 88 -29.92 -9.11 10.31
N PRO A 89 -30.29 -7.92 9.79
CA PRO A 89 -29.32 -6.96 9.28
C PRO A 89 -28.27 -6.50 10.31
N TYR A 90 -28.60 -6.47 11.61
CA TYR A 90 -27.71 -6.02 12.70
C TYR A 90 -26.52 -6.97 12.97
N GLN A 91 -26.59 -8.22 12.48
CA GLN A 91 -25.52 -9.21 12.59
C GLN A 91 -24.59 -9.23 11.36
N LYS A 92 -24.84 -8.37 10.36
CA LYS A 92 -24.09 -8.36 9.10
C LYS A 92 -23.02 -7.28 9.09
N TRP A 93 -21.77 -7.72 9.12
CA TRP A 93 -20.59 -6.85 9.17
C TRP A 93 -19.99 -6.70 7.76
N LEU A 94 -19.56 -5.49 7.40
CA LEU A 94 -18.81 -5.28 6.16
C LEU A 94 -17.33 -5.10 6.49
N PRO A 95 -16.48 -6.11 6.23
CA PRO A 95 -15.05 -6.00 6.52
C PRO A 95 -14.38 -4.96 5.61
N GLN A 96 -13.49 -4.16 6.19
CA GLN A 96 -12.64 -3.24 5.46
C GLN A 96 -11.17 -3.62 5.66
N LEU A 97 -10.41 -3.61 4.57
CA LEU A 97 -8.97 -3.89 4.63
C LEU A 97 -8.26 -2.75 5.36
N ALA A 98 -7.58 -3.06 6.47
CA ALA A 98 -6.72 -2.09 7.16
C ALA A 98 -5.43 -1.75 6.38
N MET A 99 -5.14 -2.49 5.31
CA MET A 99 -4.04 -2.22 4.38
C MET A 99 -4.23 -0.89 3.65
N HIS A 100 -3.13 -0.28 3.22
CA HIS A 100 -3.16 0.89 2.36
C HIS A 100 -3.99 0.63 1.09
N VAL A 101 -4.83 1.59 0.69
CA VAL A 101 -5.75 1.44 -0.46
C VAL A 101 -5.03 1.29 -1.81
N HIS A 102 -3.76 1.71 -1.90
CA HIS A 102 -2.95 1.45 -3.10
C HIS A 102 -2.43 0.00 -3.07
N ILE A 103 -3.07 -0.85 -3.86
CA ILE A 103 -2.90 -2.30 -3.86
C ILE A 103 -2.41 -2.83 -5.21
N VAL A 104 -1.99 -4.09 -5.21
CA VAL A 104 -1.81 -4.93 -6.40
C VAL A 104 -2.64 -6.20 -6.22
N LEU A 105 -3.19 -6.71 -7.32
CA LEU A 105 -3.97 -7.94 -7.34
C LEU A 105 -3.12 -9.08 -7.89
N TYR A 106 -2.79 -10.06 -7.06
CA TYR A 106 -2.03 -11.25 -7.47
C TYR A 106 -2.97 -12.44 -7.65
N ASN A 107 -2.99 -13.06 -8.83
CA ASN A 107 -3.74 -14.29 -9.06
C ASN A 107 -2.82 -15.51 -8.83
N PRO A 108 -3.09 -16.36 -7.82
CA PRO A 108 -2.25 -17.51 -7.52
C PRO A 108 -2.19 -18.55 -8.64
N THR A 109 -3.30 -18.73 -9.37
CA THR A 109 -3.46 -19.75 -10.41
C THR A 109 -2.61 -19.44 -11.64
N HIS A 110 -2.62 -18.19 -12.09
CA HIS A 110 -1.78 -17.71 -13.21
C HIS A 110 -0.37 -17.29 -12.77
N GLN A 111 -0.13 -17.21 -11.45
CA GLN A 111 1.11 -16.67 -10.85
C GLN A 111 1.49 -15.27 -11.37
N CYS A 112 0.48 -14.48 -11.75
CA CYS A 112 0.65 -13.16 -12.35
C CYS A 112 -0.14 -12.10 -11.57
N TYR A 113 0.27 -10.85 -11.75
CA TYR A 113 -0.38 -9.65 -11.24
C TYR A 113 -1.29 -9.06 -12.31
N ALA A 114 -2.40 -8.46 -11.86
CA ALA A 114 -3.25 -7.64 -12.70
C ALA A 114 -2.51 -6.36 -13.11
N ARG A 115 -2.72 -5.93 -14.35
CA ARG A 115 -2.17 -4.70 -14.94
C ARG A 115 -3.21 -4.04 -15.84
N ALA A 116 -3.43 -2.75 -15.66
CA ALA A 116 -4.33 -1.94 -16.47
C ALA A 116 -3.64 -1.45 -17.75
N ASP A 117 -4.13 -1.88 -18.90
CA ASP A 117 -3.69 -1.42 -20.21
C ASP A 117 -4.58 -0.23 -20.63
N ALA A 118 -4.02 0.97 -20.49
CA ALA A 118 -4.75 2.21 -20.76
C ALA A 118 -5.01 2.45 -22.25
N ASP A 119 -4.18 1.88 -23.13
CA ASP A 119 -4.30 2.00 -24.59
C ASP A 119 -5.41 1.10 -25.12
N LEU A 120 -5.54 -0.11 -24.56
CA LEU A 120 -6.60 -1.05 -24.90
C LEU A 120 -7.86 -0.90 -24.04
N ASP A 121 -7.85 0.01 -23.07
CA ASP A 121 -8.90 0.21 -22.07
C ASP A 121 -9.31 -1.10 -21.35
N ARG A 122 -8.34 -1.94 -20.99
CA ARG A 122 -8.59 -3.29 -20.44
C ARG A 122 -7.67 -3.60 -19.27
N VAL A 123 -7.99 -4.66 -18.53
CA VAL A 123 -7.10 -5.21 -17.49
C VAL A 123 -6.70 -6.63 -17.86
N TRP A 124 -5.42 -6.92 -17.69
CA TRP A 124 -4.82 -8.23 -17.95
C TRP A 124 -4.18 -8.79 -16.69
N VAL A 125 -4.13 -10.10 -16.54
CA VAL A 125 -3.45 -10.79 -15.45
C VAL A 125 -2.29 -11.58 -16.05
N ASP A 126 -1.30 -10.85 -16.55
CA ASP A 126 -0.20 -11.38 -17.38
C ASP A 126 1.20 -10.97 -16.91
N THR A 127 1.29 -10.23 -15.80
CA THR A 127 2.55 -9.61 -15.37
C THR A 127 3.15 -10.35 -14.18
N PRO A 128 4.32 -11.00 -14.27
CA PRO A 128 4.86 -11.82 -13.18
C PRO A 128 5.40 -11.01 -11.98
N VAL A 129 5.80 -9.75 -12.20
CA VAL A 129 6.36 -8.86 -11.18
C VAL A 129 5.75 -7.46 -11.30
N PRO A 130 5.19 -6.87 -10.23
CA PRO A 130 4.43 -5.62 -10.31
C PRO A 130 5.33 -4.38 -10.18
N TYR A 131 6.31 -4.24 -11.07
CA TYR A 131 7.20 -3.06 -11.13
C TYR A 131 6.69 -1.96 -12.06
N LEU A 132 5.67 -2.25 -12.86
CA LEU A 132 4.99 -1.31 -13.74
C LEU A 132 3.96 -0.49 -12.94
N GLU A 133 3.78 0.78 -13.28
CA GLU A 133 2.79 1.65 -12.62
C GLU A 133 1.36 1.14 -12.85
N GLU A 134 1.13 0.54 -14.01
CA GLU A 134 -0.13 -0.03 -14.45
C GLU A 134 -0.58 -1.23 -13.60
N CYS A 135 0.32 -1.82 -12.81
CA CYS A 135 -0.03 -2.88 -11.87
C CYS A 135 -0.69 -2.34 -10.59
N GLY A 136 -0.56 -1.04 -10.32
CA GLY A 136 -1.13 -0.38 -9.15
C GLY A 136 -2.62 -0.05 -9.34
N PHE A 137 -3.42 -0.36 -8.32
CA PHE A 137 -4.83 0.00 -8.25
C PHE A 137 -5.13 0.71 -6.93
N VAL A 138 -5.98 1.73 -6.96
CA VAL A 138 -6.54 2.34 -5.74
C VAL A 138 -7.90 1.71 -5.47
N LEU A 139 -8.01 1.04 -4.33
CA LEU A 139 -9.26 0.44 -3.87
C LEU A 139 -10.13 1.51 -3.20
N ARG A 140 -11.13 2.00 -3.92
CA ARG A 140 -12.06 3.05 -3.46
C ARG A 140 -13.30 2.44 -2.82
N PHE A 141 -13.69 2.89 -1.64
CA PHE A 141 -14.91 2.46 -0.98
C PHE A 141 -15.95 3.58 -1.01
N ARG A 142 -17.11 3.34 -1.65
CA ARG A 142 -18.19 4.32 -1.81
C ARG A 142 -19.54 3.65 -1.69
N ASN A 143 -20.40 4.18 -0.81
CA ASN A 143 -21.78 3.69 -0.62
C ASN A 143 -21.88 2.17 -0.41
N GLY A 144 -20.97 1.58 0.38
CA GLY A 144 -20.98 0.14 0.65
C GLY A 144 -20.32 -0.72 -0.43
N MET A 145 -19.90 -0.12 -1.55
CA MET A 145 -19.33 -0.82 -2.70
C MET A 145 -17.87 -0.42 -2.94
N TYR A 146 -17.14 -1.29 -3.62
CA TYR A 146 -15.75 -1.06 -3.98
C TYR A 146 -15.61 -0.74 -5.47
N HIS A 147 -14.72 0.20 -5.78
CA HIS A 147 -14.30 0.52 -7.14
C HIS A 147 -12.79 0.36 -7.25
N LEU A 148 -12.32 -0.23 -8.35
CA LEU A 148 -10.90 -0.36 -8.65
C LEU A 148 -10.49 0.76 -9.61
N GLU A 149 -9.83 1.78 -9.09
CA GLU A 149 -9.24 2.86 -9.88
C GLU A 149 -7.83 2.45 -10.34
N THR A 150 -7.52 2.64 -11.61
CA THR A 150 -6.22 2.35 -12.23
C THR A 150 -5.24 3.51 -12.02
N SER A 151 -3.96 3.30 -12.33
CA SER A 151 -2.95 4.36 -12.29
C SER A 151 -3.20 5.53 -13.25
N SER A 152 -4.10 5.35 -14.22
CA SER A 152 -4.56 6.36 -15.19
C SER A 152 -5.90 6.99 -14.80
N HIS A 153 -6.35 6.82 -13.56
CA HIS A 153 -7.62 7.31 -13.00
C HIS A 153 -8.87 6.88 -13.77
N LYS A 154 -8.81 5.72 -14.41
CA LYS A 154 -9.98 5.04 -14.95
C LYS A 154 -10.40 3.94 -13.98
N PHE A 155 -11.61 3.41 -14.16
CA PHE A 155 -12.20 2.45 -13.27
C PHE A 155 -12.47 1.14 -14.00
N VAL A 156 -12.15 0.01 -13.36
CA VAL A 156 -12.57 -1.30 -13.84
C VAL A 156 -14.10 -1.34 -13.87
N SER A 157 -14.68 -1.87 -14.94
CA SER A 157 -16.13 -1.93 -15.12
C SER A 157 -16.61 -3.29 -15.62
N ARG A 158 -17.89 -3.56 -15.41
CA ARG A 158 -18.58 -4.76 -15.89
C ARG A 158 -18.68 -4.88 -17.42
N VAL A 159 -18.49 -3.77 -18.15
CA VAL A 159 -18.54 -3.77 -19.63
C VAL A 159 -17.18 -4.11 -20.27
N GLU A 160 -16.25 -4.67 -19.48
CA GLU A 160 -14.91 -5.08 -19.91
C GLU A 160 -14.06 -3.96 -20.54
N LYS A 161 -14.44 -2.71 -20.26
CA LYS A 161 -13.70 -1.51 -20.64
C LYS A 161 -13.45 -0.63 -19.42
N LEU A 162 -12.34 0.09 -19.42
CA LEU A 162 -12.07 1.08 -18.37
C LEU A 162 -13.03 2.28 -18.50
N ALA A 163 -13.67 2.66 -17.39
CA ALA A 163 -14.61 3.77 -17.32
C ALA A 163 -13.91 5.02 -16.76
N LYS A 164 -14.23 6.22 -17.26
CA LYS A 164 -13.60 7.47 -16.80
C LYS A 164 -14.09 7.95 -15.42
N LYS A 165 -15.26 7.49 -14.99
CA LYS A 165 -15.90 7.92 -13.75
C LYS A 165 -16.52 6.72 -13.05
N PRO A 166 -16.60 6.74 -11.71
CA PRO A 166 -17.30 5.72 -10.97
C PRO A 166 -18.81 5.81 -11.25
N SER A 167 -19.43 4.65 -11.37
CA SER A 167 -20.86 4.46 -11.61
C SER A 167 -21.29 3.07 -11.11
N ALA A 168 -22.58 2.76 -11.23
CA ALA A 168 -23.09 1.41 -10.96
C ALA A 168 -22.37 0.32 -11.76
N GLN A 169 -21.82 0.63 -12.94
CA GLN A 169 -21.08 -0.33 -13.77
C GLN A 169 -19.68 -0.67 -13.24
N THR A 170 -19.17 0.13 -12.30
CA THR A 170 -17.82 0.00 -11.72
C THR A 170 -17.86 -0.39 -10.24
N ALA A 171 -19.07 -0.60 -9.71
CA ALA A 171 -19.32 -0.88 -8.31
C ALA A 171 -19.35 -2.40 -8.09
N PHE A 172 -18.45 -2.91 -7.25
CA PHE A 172 -18.33 -4.32 -6.95
C PHE A 172 -18.42 -4.59 -5.45
N ASN A 173 -19.01 -5.72 -5.09
CA ASN A 173 -18.87 -6.32 -3.77
C ASN A 173 -17.45 -6.89 -3.66
N LEU A 174 -16.73 -6.51 -2.61
CA LEU A 174 -15.45 -7.12 -2.28
C LEU A 174 -15.68 -8.28 -1.31
N ASN A 175 -15.52 -9.49 -1.78
CA ASN A 175 -15.69 -10.69 -0.98
C ASN A 175 -14.34 -11.11 -0.39
N LEU A 176 -14.07 -10.67 0.84
CA LEU A 176 -12.85 -10.99 1.56
C LEU A 176 -12.93 -12.36 2.22
N LYS A 177 -11.87 -13.14 2.06
CA LYS A 177 -11.59 -14.40 2.73
C LYS A 177 -10.32 -14.26 3.58
N PRO A 178 -10.12 -15.15 4.56
CA PRO A 178 -8.89 -15.16 5.34
C PRO A 178 -7.63 -15.17 4.47
N ARG A 179 -6.52 -14.62 5.00
CA ARG A 179 -5.23 -14.46 4.29
C ARG A 179 -5.24 -13.45 3.13
N CYS A 180 -6.14 -12.47 3.16
CA CYS A 180 -6.32 -11.46 2.10
C CYS A 180 -6.64 -12.05 0.72
N LEU A 181 -7.20 -13.26 0.69
CA LEU A 181 -7.80 -13.82 -0.50
C LEU A 181 -9.11 -13.07 -0.75
N ALA A 182 -9.37 -12.67 -1.98
CA ALA A 182 -10.52 -11.86 -2.32
C ALA A 182 -10.97 -12.12 -3.75
N PHE A 183 -12.24 -11.85 -3.99
CA PHE A 183 -12.79 -11.74 -5.33
C PHE A 183 -13.78 -10.58 -5.37
N LEU A 184 -13.93 -9.99 -6.55
CA LEU A 184 -14.90 -8.92 -6.78
C LEU A 184 -16.08 -9.50 -7.53
N SER A 185 -17.29 -9.22 -7.06
CA SER A 185 -18.52 -9.60 -7.75
C SER A 185 -19.42 -8.41 -7.96
N ASP A 186 -20.25 -8.44 -8.98
CA ASP A 186 -21.26 -7.41 -9.18
C ASP A 186 -22.51 -7.66 -8.30
N GLN A 187 -23.62 -7.00 -8.62
CA GLN A 187 -24.89 -7.12 -7.91
C GLN A 187 -25.64 -8.41 -8.26
N ASP A 188 -25.41 -8.95 -9.46
CA ASP A 188 -26.03 -10.18 -9.94
C ASP A 188 -25.27 -11.43 -9.46
N GLY A 189 -24.07 -11.23 -8.88
CA GLY A 189 -23.22 -12.27 -8.32
C GLY A 189 -22.19 -12.80 -9.31
N CYS A 190 -22.08 -12.20 -10.49
CA CYS A 190 -21.06 -12.51 -11.47
C CYS A 190 -19.70 -12.04 -10.95
N VAL A 191 -18.65 -12.82 -11.19
CA VAL A 191 -17.34 -12.60 -10.58
C VAL A 191 -16.35 -12.05 -11.61
N LEU A 192 -15.48 -11.12 -11.19
CA LEU A 192 -14.35 -10.66 -11.99
C LEU A 192 -13.17 -11.62 -11.84
N TYR A 193 -12.76 -12.27 -12.94
CA TYR A 193 -11.64 -13.20 -12.95
C TYR A 193 -10.93 -13.22 -14.33
N PRO A 194 -9.67 -13.67 -14.41
CA PRO A 194 -8.94 -13.74 -15.68
C PRO A 194 -9.53 -14.82 -16.60
N GLN A 195 -9.80 -14.44 -17.85
CA GLN A 195 -10.35 -15.30 -18.89
C GLN A 195 -9.49 -15.30 -20.15
N GLY A 196 -9.44 -16.45 -20.84
CA GLY A 196 -8.67 -16.63 -22.07
C GLY A 196 -7.15 -16.73 -21.86
N LYS A 197 -6.42 -17.01 -22.94
CA LYS A 197 -4.98 -17.35 -22.89
C LYS A 197 -4.08 -16.26 -22.29
N ARG A 198 -4.46 -14.99 -22.42
CA ARG A 198 -3.71 -13.84 -21.88
C ARG A 198 -4.26 -13.37 -20.51
N GLY A 199 -5.26 -14.05 -19.97
CA GLY A 199 -5.85 -13.70 -18.67
C GLY A 199 -6.52 -12.33 -18.66
N ARG A 200 -7.40 -12.05 -19.64
CA ARG A 200 -8.17 -10.80 -19.67
C ARG A 200 -9.14 -10.78 -18.49
N LEU A 201 -9.10 -9.74 -17.65
CA LEU A 201 -10.03 -9.64 -16.53
C LEU A 201 -11.44 -9.31 -17.04
N CYS A 202 -12.35 -10.26 -16.89
CA CYS A 202 -13.72 -10.16 -17.38
C CYS A 202 -14.69 -10.60 -16.29
N LEU A 203 -15.93 -10.13 -16.42
CA LEU A 203 -17.03 -10.59 -15.58
C LEU A 203 -17.56 -11.91 -16.17
N GLY A 204 -17.86 -12.89 -15.33
CA GLY A 204 -18.45 -14.14 -15.82
C GLY A 204 -19.13 -14.94 -14.72
N ASP A 205 -19.87 -15.94 -15.18
CA ASP A 205 -20.65 -16.86 -14.35
C ASP A 205 -19.86 -18.14 -14.09
N ASN A 206 -19.88 -18.62 -12.86
CA ASN A 206 -19.25 -19.89 -12.44
C ASN A 206 -17.75 -20.02 -12.79
N PRO A 207 -16.88 -19.09 -12.37
CA PRO A 207 -15.45 -19.39 -12.33
C PRO A 207 -15.19 -20.68 -11.55
N LYS A 208 -14.16 -21.44 -11.93
CA LYS A 208 -13.75 -22.60 -11.13
C LYS A 208 -13.29 -22.12 -9.75
N GLU A 209 -13.49 -22.95 -8.72
CA GLU A 209 -13.12 -22.58 -7.34
C GLU A 209 -11.66 -22.12 -7.19
N GLU A 210 -10.74 -22.40 -8.10
CA GLU A 210 -9.35 -21.89 -8.02
C GLU A 210 -9.11 -20.62 -8.86
N GLU A 211 -9.98 -20.30 -9.81
CA GLU A 211 -9.85 -19.17 -10.73
C GLU A 211 -10.41 -17.87 -10.13
N GLU A 212 -11.31 -17.98 -9.14
CA GLU A 212 -11.97 -16.86 -8.45
C GLU A 212 -11.02 -15.93 -7.70
N TRP A 213 -9.81 -16.38 -7.36
CA TRP A 213 -9.06 -15.73 -6.30
C TRP A 213 -8.02 -14.70 -6.76
N PHE A 214 -8.01 -13.57 -6.08
CA PHE A 214 -6.87 -12.68 -5.96
C PHE A 214 -6.36 -12.67 -4.52
N VAL A 215 -5.04 -12.58 -4.35
CA VAL A 215 -4.44 -12.14 -3.09
C VAL A 215 -4.20 -10.66 -3.23
N ILE A 216 -4.91 -9.87 -2.42
CA ILE A 216 -4.69 -8.42 -2.35
C ILE A 216 -3.42 -8.17 -1.56
N LYS A 217 -2.47 -7.44 -2.15
CA LYS A 217 -1.21 -7.07 -1.52
C LYS A 217 -1.03 -5.56 -1.59
N ARG A 218 -0.27 -5.00 -0.67
CA ARG A 218 0.18 -3.60 -0.77
C ARG A 218 0.94 -3.42 -2.07
N CYS A 219 0.69 -2.32 -2.79
CA CYS A 219 1.48 -2.01 -3.96
C CYS A 219 2.94 -1.77 -3.55
N PRO A 220 3.92 -2.57 -3.99
CA PRO A 220 5.30 -2.42 -3.57
C PRO A 220 5.88 -1.10 -4.11
N GLN A 221 6.77 -0.47 -3.35
CA GLN A 221 7.57 0.64 -3.85
C GLN A 221 8.72 0.12 -4.73
N TRP A 222 8.85 0.68 -5.92
CA TRP A 222 10.01 0.50 -6.78
C TRP A 222 10.68 1.85 -7.02
N VAL A 223 12.01 1.86 -6.96
CA VAL A 223 12.80 3.06 -7.20
C VAL A 223 13.83 2.83 -8.29
N SER A 224 14.12 3.90 -9.02
CA SER A 224 15.28 4.01 -9.89
C SER A 224 16.29 4.97 -9.25
N LEU A 225 17.57 4.65 -9.39
CA LEU A 225 18.67 5.48 -8.90
C LEU A 225 19.30 6.23 -10.06
N LYS A 226 19.45 7.54 -9.91
CA LYS A 226 20.06 8.42 -10.88
C LYS A 226 21.39 8.93 -10.36
N THR A 227 22.44 8.78 -11.16
CA THR A 227 23.80 9.20 -10.83
C THR A 227 23.97 10.72 -10.97
N LYS A 228 25.08 11.27 -10.45
CA LYS A 228 25.46 12.68 -10.70
C LYS A 228 25.51 13.03 -12.19
N ALA A 229 25.95 12.08 -13.02
CA ALA A 229 26.01 12.21 -14.48
C ALA A 229 24.62 12.18 -15.17
N GLN A 230 23.52 12.23 -14.40
CA GLN A 230 22.14 12.16 -14.87
C GLN A 230 21.80 10.89 -15.66
N ARG A 231 22.54 9.80 -15.42
CA ARG A 231 22.25 8.47 -15.97
C ARG A 231 21.60 7.59 -14.92
N TYR A 232 20.65 6.76 -15.33
CA TYR A 232 20.07 5.73 -14.47
C TYR A 232 21.09 4.61 -14.25
N VAL A 233 21.11 4.08 -13.03
CA VAL A 233 21.78 2.82 -12.75
C VAL A 233 20.99 1.73 -13.48
N SER A 234 21.69 0.78 -14.09
CA SER A 234 21.09 -0.37 -14.78
C SER A 234 21.82 -1.65 -14.38
N ILE A 235 21.14 -2.80 -14.50
CA ILE A 235 21.80 -4.10 -14.38
C ILE A 235 22.30 -4.47 -15.77
N ILE A 236 23.61 -4.69 -15.91
CA ILE A 236 24.16 -5.28 -17.12
C ILE A 236 23.86 -6.78 -17.06
N CYS A 237 22.78 -7.20 -17.72
CA CYS A 237 22.49 -8.62 -17.91
C CYS A 237 23.26 -9.12 -19.14
N VAL A 238 24.07 -10.16 -18.97
CA VAL A 238 24.84 -10.78 -20.09
C VAL A 238 23.92 -11.51 -21.08
N ARG A 239 22.60 -11.59 -20.82
CA ARG A 239 21.62 -12.18 -21.73
C ARG A 239 20.39 -11.27 -21.89
N SER A 240 20.14 -10.89 -23.15
CA SER A 240 18.99 -10.21 -23.73
C SER A 240 19.04 -8.67 -23.81
N PRO A 241 18.92 -8.07 -25.02
CA PRO A 241 18.65 -6.64 -25.18
C PRO A 241 17.21 -6.34 -24.75
N GLY A 242 17.00 -5.28 -23.96
CA GLY A 242 15.68 -4.84 -23.49
C GLY A 242 15.44 -4.93 -21.97
N SER A 243 16.47 -5.15 -21.16
CA SER A 243 16.36 -5.08 -19.70
C SER A 243 15.98 -3.66 -19.23
N PRO A 244 15.03 -3.50 -18.29
CA PRO A 244 14.67 -2.19 -17.76
C PRO A 244 15.86 -1.54 -17.02
N ASP A 245 15.79 -0.21 -16.85
CA ASP A 245 16.62 0.51 -15.87
C ASP A 245 16.57 -0.21 -14.52
N PHE A 246 17.62 -0.13 -13.70
CA PHE A 246 17.70 -0.86 -12.42
C PHE A 246 16.57 -0.40 -11.50
N LEU A 247 15.52 -1.21 -11.43
CA LEU A 247 14.41 -1.04 -10.51
C LEU A 247 14.71 -1.85 -9.25
N VAL A 248 14.69 -1.17 -8.11
CA VAL A 248 14.90 -1.81 -6.82
C VAL A 248 13.67 -1.71 -5.95
N GLN A 249 13.28 -2.84 -5.38
CA GLN A 249 12.23 -2.89 -4.40
C GLN A 249 12.79 -2.44 -3.05
N GLY A 250 12.36 -1.27 -2.56
CA GLY A 250 12.77 -0.79 -1.24
C GLY A 250 12.08 -1.61 -0.14
N THR A 251 12.84 -2.27 0.73
CA THR A 251 12.27 -2.96 1.89
C THR A 251 13.04 -2.59 3.16
N SER A 252 12.35 -2.30 4.25
CA SER A 252 13.00 -1.97 5.54
C SER A 252 12.86 -3.14 6.50
N ARG A 253 13.93 -3.43 7.25
CA ARG A 253 13.95 -4.47 8.30
C ARG A 253 13.67 -3.80 9.65
N LYS A 254 12.63 -4.26 10.34
CA LYS A 254 12.20 -3.74 11.66
C LYS A 254 13.08 -4.19 12.84
N ASP A 255 14.04 -5.10 12.63
CA ASP A 255 14.76 -5.77 13.72
C ASP A 255 16.02 -5.05 14.23
N THR A 256 16.24 -3.79 13.86
CA THR A 256 17.32 -2.99 14.44
C THR A 256 16.70 -1.76 15.09
N LEU A 257 16.71 -1.74 16.42
CA LEU A 257 16.55 -0.51 17.19
C LEU A 257 17.51 0.53 16.59
N ALA A 258 16.96 1.56 15.95
CA ALA A 258 17.72 2.75 15.64
C ALA A 258 17.95 3.51 16.95
N PRO A 259 19.21 3.82 17.33
CA PRO A 259 19.44 4.86 18.33
C PRO A 259 18.94 6.19 17.77
N ALA A 260 18.45 7.07 18.66
CA ALA A 260 17.91 8.38 18.30
C ALA A 260 18.84 9.12 17.33
N GLY A 261 18.35 9.37 16.11
CA GLY A 261 19.14 9.94 15.00
C GLY A 261 18.89 9.25 13.65
N GLY A 262 17.72 9.50 13.06
CA GLY A 262 17.50 9.61 11.60
C GLY A 262 17.91 8.49 10.62
N SER A 263 18.36 7.31 11.01
CA SER A 263 18.77 6.27 10.05
C SER A 263 17.90 5.00 10.10
N SER A 264 17.00 4.85 9.13
CA SER A 264 16.32 3.57 8.86
C SER A 264 17.15 2.70 7.91
N PRO A 265 17.42 1.41 8.23
CA PRO A 265 18.08 0.51 7.29
C PRO A 265 17.14 0.14 6.13
N LEU A 266 17.62 0.33 4.89
CA LEU A 266 16.95 -0.08 3.65
C LEU A 266 17.70 -1.29 3.06
N SER A 267 17.01 -2.43 2.94
CA SER A 267 17.55 -3.63 2.31
C SER A 267 17.36 -3.55 0.78
N PHE A 268 18.43 -3.80 0.02
CA PHE A 268 18.42 -3.84 -1.45
C PHE A 268 19.08 -5.15 -1.93
N PRO A 269 18.35 -6.12 -2.53
CA PRO A 269 18.87 -7.45 -2.89
C PRO A 269 20.05 -7.41 -3.91
N SER A 270 21.29 -7.20 -3.46
CA SER A 270 22.52 -7.33 -4.28
C SER A 270 23.73 -7.78 -3.46
N LEU A 271 24.36 -8.90 -3.82
CA LEU A 271 25.48 -9.50 -3.09
C LEU A 271 26.80 -8.94 -3.64
N GLN A 272 27.78 -8.71 -2.77
CA GLN A 272 29.15 -8.35 -3.15
C GLN A 272 30.14 -9.37 -2.57
N ARG A 273 31.04 -9.95 -3.38
CA ARG A 273 32.36 -10.40 -2.91
C ARG A 273 33.49 -10.22 -3.94
N LYS A 274 34.65 -9.83 -3.38
CA LYS A 274 36.00 -9.61 -3.93
C LYS A 274 36.11 -8.66 -5.14
N PHE A 275 36.38 -7.41 -4.78
CA PHE A 275 36.90 -6.30 -5.59
C PHE A 275 35.92 -5.62 -6.58
N LYS A 276 35.54 -4.40 -6.15
CA LYS A 276 35.27 -3.20 -6.97
C LYS A 276 33.97 -3.12 -7.79
N SER A 277 33.00 -4.03 -7.79
CA SER A 277 31.69 -3.77 -8.44
C SER A 277 30.50 -4.36 -7.69
N ILE A 278 29.32 -3.75 -7.84
CA ILE A 278 28.04 -4.27 -7.31
C ILE A 278 27.36 -5.11 -8.37
N VAL A 279 26.89 -6.31 -8.01
CA VAL A 279 26.23 -7.26 -8.91
C VAL A 279 24.84 -7.61 -8.36
N ALA A 280 23.83 -7.63 -9.22
CA ALA A 280 22.43 -7.85 -8.86
C ALA A 280 22.02 -9.34 -8.88
N ASN A 281 22.75 -10.20 -8.16
CA ASN A 281 22.49 -11.64 -8.06
C ASN A 281 22.34 -12.14 -6.61
N GLY A 282 22.20 -11.23 -5.66
CA GLY A 282 22.09 -11.56 -4.24
C GLY A 282 20.71 -12.06 -3.83
N ARG A 283 20.67 -12.86 -2.77
CA ARG A 283 19.42 -13.32 -2.15
C ARG A 283 19.03 -12.36 -1.05
N ARG A 284 17.75 -11.99 -0.98
CA ARG A 284 17.20 -10.98 -0.04
C ARG A 284 17.62 -11.13 1.44
N MET A 285 17.96 -12.33 1.89
CA MET A 285 18.34 -12.60 3.28
C MET A 285 19.84 -12.40 3.57
N GLU A 286 20.67 -12.17 2.54
CA GLU A 286 22.11 -12.05 2.69
C GLU A 286 22.49 -10.67 3.25
N PRO A 287 23.34 -10.58 4.29
CA PRO A 287 23.77 -9.31 4.88
C PRO A 287 24.36 -8.33 3.87
N GLU A 288 25.11 -8.83 2.88
CA GLU A 288 25.73 -8.07 1.81
C GLU A 288 24.72 -7.37 0.89
N THR A 289 23.45 -7.78 0.95
CA THR A 289 22.32 -7.17 0.24
C THR A 289 21.61 -6.08 1.04
N ASN A 290 22.22 -5.56 2.09
CA ASN A 290 21.65 -4.46 2.87
C ASN A 290 22.51 -3.21 2.73
N PHE A 291 21.85 -2.07 2.58
CA PHE A 291 22.53 -0.78 2.52
C PHE A 291 21.94 0.15 3.57
N ARG A 292 22.77 0.94 4.24
CA ARG A 292 22.26 2.03 5.07
C ARG A 292 22.04 3.24 4.17
N ALA A 293 20.83 3.77 4.22
CA ALA A 293 20.45 4.95 3.45
C ALA A 293 20.59 6.20 4.32
N LEU A 294 21.30 7.19 3.81
CA LEU A 294 21.35 8.53 4.38
C LEU A 294 20.70 9.50 3.39
N TRP A 295 19.67 10.19 3.85
CA TRP A 295 18.94 11.18 3.05
C TRP A 295 19.52 12.58 3.25
N HIS A 296 19.57 13.34 2.16
CA HIS A 296 19.99 14.73 2.19
C HIS A 296 19.32 15.49 1.03
N TYR A 297 18.21 16.17 1.32
CA TYR A 297 17.50 17.05 0.38
C TYR A 297 17.25 16.39 -0.99
N GLY A 298 16.63 15.21 -0.98
CA GLY A 298 16.22 14.48 -2.19
C GLY A 298 17.34 13.63 -2.81
N LYS A 299 18.53 13.65 -2.22
CA LYS A 299 19.62 12.74 -2.55
C LYS A 299 19.72 11.64 -1.50
N ILE A 300 20.16 10.47 -1.94
CA ILE A 300 20.46 9.33 -1.10
C ILE A 300 21.94 8.99 -1.22
N PHE A 301 22.55 8.68 -0.08
CA PHE A 301 23.85 8.04 0.01
C PHE A 301 23.65 6.64 0.55
N LEU A 302 24.22 5.65 -0.13
CA LEU A 302 24.06 4.25 0.21
C LEU A 302 25.37 3.70 0.74
N GLN A 303 25.39 3.29 2.00
CA GLN A 303 26.52 2.61 2.62
C GLN A 303 26.31 1.09 2.54
N ALA A 304 27.22 0.37 1.88
CA ALA A 304 27.17 -1.07 1.78
C ALA A 304 27.58 -1.76 3.10
N PHE A 305 27.38 -3.08 3.16
CA PHE A 305 27.75 -3.91 4.29
C PHE A 305 29.24 -3.80 4.70
N ASN A 306 30.13 -3.49 3.75
CA ASN A 306 31.56 -3.28 4.01
C ASN A 306 31.88 -1.92 4.67
N GLY A 307 30.85 -1.13 5.04
CA GLY A 307 30.99 0.19 5.64
C GLY A 307 31.33 1.32 4.65
N ARG A 308 31.47 1.02 3.36
CA ARG A 308 31.83 1.99 2.33
C ARG A 308 30.60 2.49 1.57
N TYR A 309 30.67 3.73 1.12
CA TYR A 309 29.64 4.36 0.31
C TYR A 309 29.73 3.95 -1.15
N LEU A 310 28.56 3.85 -1.77
CA LEU A 310 28.40 3.61 -3.19
C LEU A 310 28.76 4.87 -3.94
N GLY A 311 29.63 4.74 -4.93
CA GLY A 311 29.99 5.81 -5.85
C GLY A 311 30.02 5.30 -7.29
N THR A 312 29.94 6.23 -8.23
CA THR A 312 30.07 5.93 -9.66
C THR A 312 31.49 6.20 -10.14
N MET A 313 32.15 5.19 -10.70
CA MET A 313 33.44 5.34 -11.36
C MET A 313 33.29 6.16 -12.66
N PRO A 314 34.38 6.75 -13.20
CA PRO A 314 34.32 7.53 -14.45
C PRO A 314 33.73 6.77 -15.65
N PHE A 315 33.95 5.45 -15.71
CA PHE A 315 33.41 4.55 -16.74
C PHE A 315 32.00 4.02 -16.43
N GLY A 316 31.31 4.57 -15.43
CA GLY A 316 29.88 4.34 -15.17
C GLY A 316 29.54 3.18 -14.24
N LEU A 317 30.51 2.37 -13.80
CA LEU A 317 30.23 1.29 -12.85
C LEU A 317 29.99 1.82 -11.43
N VAL A 318 29.02 1.24 -10.74
CA VAL A 318 28.70 1.52 -9.34
C VAL A 318 29.50 0.60 -8.43
N VAL A 319 30.21 1.19 -7.46
CA VAL A 319 31.18 0.50 -6.62
C VAL A 319 31.09 0.99 -5.18
N ALA A 320 31.22 0.09 -4.20
CA ALA A 320 31.27 0.46 -2.78
C ALA A 320 32.73 0.62 -2.32
N SER A 321 33.32 1.80 -2.58
CA SER A 321 34.75 2.07 -2.34
C SER A 321 35.02 3.27 -1.44
N ALA A 322 34.12 4.25 -1.38
CA ALA A 322 34.32 5.52 -0.69
C ALA A 322 34.16 5.39 0.84
N MET A 323 35.02 6.05 1.61
CA MET A 323 34.92 6.05 3.09
C MET A 323 33.92 7.09 3.60
N HIS A 324 33.75 8.19 2.88
CA HIS A 324 32.87 9.29 3.24
C HIS A 324 31.94 9.62 2.07
N PRO A 325 30.71 10.09 2.32
CA PRO A 325 29.81 10.52 1.26
C PRO A 325 30.33 11.81 0.61
N GLY A 326 30.35 11.84 -0.72
CA GLY A 326 30.70 13.02 -1.51
C GLY A 326 29.80 13.18 -2.73
N PRO A 327 30.04 14.19 -3.58
CA PRO A 327 29.22 14.41 -4.77
C PRO A 327 29.14 13.21 -5.74
N GLY A 328 30.15 12.33 -5.75
CA GLY A 328 30.19 11.12 -6.58
C GLY A 328 29.39 9.95 -6.01
N GLU A 329 29.05 10.02 -4.72
CA GLU A 329 28.31 9.01 -3.96
C GLU A 329 26.83 9.39 -3.78
N ALA A 330 26.44 10.58 -4.24
CA ALA A 330 25.08 11.06 -4.20
C ALA A 330 24.26 10.50 -5.37
N PHE A 331 23.19 9.76 -5.05
CA PHE A 331 22.20 9.31 -6.01
C PHE A 331 20.91 10.11 -5.85
N GLY A 332 20.28 10.44 -6.95
CA GLY A 332 18.90 10.88 -6.96
C GLY A 332 17.97 9.69 -6.97
N VAL A 333 16.89 9.74 -6.19
CA VAL A 333 15.88 8.68 -6.15
C VAL A 333 14.65 9.10 -6.95
N ARG A 334 14.16 8.20 -7.79
CA ARG A 334 12.87 8.37 -8.46
C ARG A 334 11.96 7.17 -8.21
N LEU A 335 10.73 7.41 -7.78
CA LEU A 335 9.71 6.37 -7.70
C LEU A 335 9.37 5.91 -9.13
N ALA A 336 9.52 4.62 -9.39
CA ALA A 336 9.41 4.06 -10.73
C ALA A 336 8.00 3.58 -11.07
N ASN A 337 7.26 3.09 -10.07
CA ASN A 337 5.91 2.56 -10.23
C ASN A 337 4.86 3.41 -9.49
N ARG A 338 5.09 4.72 -9.45
CA ARG A 338 4.21 5.72 -8.84
C ARG A 338 4.17 6.97 -9.71
N SER A 339 3.12 7.10 -10.51
CA SER A 339 2.74 8.36 -11.15
C SER A 339 2.07 9.33 -10.16
N PHE A 340 1.48 8.79 -9.08
CA PHE A 340 0.85 9.55 -8.00
C PHE A 340 1.12 8.90 -6.64
N LEU A 341 0.83 9.65 -5.57
CA LEU A 341 0.80 9.17 -4.20
C LEU A 341 -0.61 9.20 -3.64
N VAL A 342 -0.88 8.26 -2.75
CA VAL A 342 -1.98 8.33 -1.80
C VAL A 342 -1.32 8.28 -0.43
N LEU A 343 -1.51 9.30 0.39
CA LEU A 343 -0.80 9.41 1.67
C LEU A 343 -1.72 9.06 2.83
N ARG A 344 -1.30 8.11 3.68
CA ARG A 344 -1.97 7.80 4.96
C ARG A 344 -1.04 8.10 6.13
N GLY A 345 -1.47 9.02 6.98
CA GLY A 345 -0.79 9.34 8.24
C GLY A 345 -1.40 8.62 9.43
N ARG A 346 -1.13 9.14 10.63
CA ARG A 346 -1.68 8.60 11.89
C ARG A 346 -3.19 8.72 11.99
N TYR A 347 -3.76 9.82 11.49
CA TYR A 347 -5.17 10.17 11.69
C TYR A 347 -6.08 9.72 10.55
N GLY A 348 -5.51 9.35 9.40
CA GLY A 348 -6.27 8.95 8.22
C GLY A 348 -5.52 9.29 6.93
N TYR A 349 -6.28 9.37 5.85
CA TYR A 349 -5.79 9.72 4.54
C TYR A 349 -5.73 11.24 4.33
N VAL A 350 -4.77 11.65 3.51
CA VAL A 350 -4.66 13.03 3.02
C VAL A 350 -5.62 13.27 1.87
N GLY A 351 -6.35 14.38 1.91
CA GLY A 351 -7.18 14.82 0.80
C GLY A 351 -7.97 16.09 1.08
N SER A 352 -8.70 16.51 0.06
CA SER A 352 -9.57 17.68 0.07
C SER A 352 -10.91 17.31 0.73
N SER A 353 -11.46 18.23 1.53
CA SER A 353 -12.78 18.05 2.16
C SER A 353 -13.73 19.15 1.70
N ALA A 354 -14.99 18.82 1.48
CA ALA A 354 -16.00 19.83 1.14
C ALA A 354 -16.24 20.84 2.27
N CYS A 355 -15.92 20.47 3.50
CA CYS A 355 -16.12 21.32 4.69
C CYS A 355 -14.91 22.21 5.01
N HIS A 356 -13.76 21.98 4.37
CA HIS A 356 -12.51 22.67 4.72
C HIS A 356 -11.78 23.16 3.46
N ASP A 357 -11.35 24.41 3.51
CA ASP A 357 -10.58 25.04 2.43
C ASP A 357 -9.13 24.52 2.34
N VAL A 358 -8.64 23.95 3.44
CA VAL A 358 -7.28 23.39 3.54
C VAL A 358 -7.31 21.87 3.54
N LEU A 359 -6.23 21.26 3.03
CA LEU A 359 -6.06 19.81 3.00
C LEU A 359 -6.13 19.22 4.40
N GLN A 360 -6.88 18.12 4.49
CA GLN A 360 -7.05 17.33 5.70
C GLN A 360 -6.22 16.06 5.62
N CYS A 361 -5.93 15.45 6.76
CA CYS A 361 -5.18 14.20 6.91
C CYS A 361 -5.89 13.18 7.81
N ASN A 362 -7.19 13.32 8.00
CA ASN A 362 -8.07 12.46 8.81
C ASN A 362 -9.21 11.85 7.96
N LEU A 363 -9.04 11.77 6.64
CA LEU A 363 -10.08 11.29 5.73
C LEU A 363 -10.09 9.77 5.58
N LEU A 364 -11.22 9.24 5.11
CA LEU A 364 -11.37 7.84 4.74
C LEU A 364 -11.08 7.60 3.25
N ASP A 365 -11.57 8.48 2.36
CA ASP A 365 -11.27 8.46 0.92
C ASP A 365 -10.10 9.43 0.65
N PRO A 366 -8.95 8.96 0.14
CA PRO A 366 -7.79 9.83 -0.12
C PRO A 366 -7.93 10.66 -1.39
N ASP A 367 -7.15 11.72 -1.51
CA ASP A 367 -6.84 12.28 -2.83
C ASP A 367 -5.65 11.52 -3.46
N CYS A 368 -5.65 11.42 -4.79
CA CYS A 368 -4.46 11.06 -5.55
C CYS A 368 -3.64 12.33 -5.81
N ILE A 369 -2.37 12.30 -5.40
CA ILE A 369 -1.42 13.40 -5.55
C ILE A 369 -0.51 13.06 -6.73
N GLU A 370 -0.78 13.66 -7.89
CA GLU A 370 0.04 13.46 -9.08
C GLU A 370 1.47 13.94 -8.84
N LEU A 371 2.43 13.09 -9.14
CA LEU A 371 3.85 13.35 -9.02
C LEU A 371 4.41 13.80 -10.36
N LEU A 372 4.79 15.07 -10.45
CA LEU A 372 5.52 15.60 -11.60
C LEU A 372 7.01 15.69 -11.23
N PRO A 373 7.88 14.83 -11.78
CA PRO A 373 9.30 14.85 -11.45
C PRO A 373 9.96 16.13 -12.00
N CYS A 374 10.63 16.88 -11.13
CA CYS A 374 11.34 18.10 -11.50
C CYS A 374 12.85 17.86 -11.55
N LYS A 375 13.44 17.54 -10.40
CA LYS A 375 14.84 17.17 -10.23
C LYS A 375 14.89 15.83 -9.48
N PRO A 376 16.01 15.11 -9.49
CA PRO A 376 16.08 13.85 -8.77
C PRO A 376 15.75 14.05 -7.28
N GLY A 377 14.78 13.28 -6.76
CA GLY A 377 14.23 13.42 -5.40
C GLY A 377 13.23 14.56 -5.17
N ILE A 378 13.00 15.43 -6.15
CA ILE A 378 12.12 16.61 -6.04
C ILE A 378 10.97 16.49 -7.03
N TYR A 379 9.76 16.63 -6.51
CA TYR A 379 8.51 16.51 -7.24
C TYR A 379 7.66 17.76 -7.06
N HIS A 380 6.82 18.03 -8.05
CA HIS A 380 5.69 18.92 -7.90
C HIS A 380 4.46 18.08 -7.64
N PHE A 381 3.66 18.50 -6.67
CA PHE A 381 2.39 17.85 -6.33
C PHE A 381 1.26 18.54 -7.08
N GLN A 382 0.50 17.75 -7.82
CA GLN A 382 -0.64 18.22 -8.60
C GLN A 382 -1.90 17.44 -8.19
N ALA A 383 -3.00 18.15 -8.00
CA ALA A 383 -4.30 17.57 -7.66
C ALA A 383 -5.05 17.10 -8.92
N TYR A 384 -6.13 16.34 -8.72
CA TYR A 384 -6.96 15.72 -9.76
C TYR A 384 -7.55 16.70 -10.82
N GLY A 385 -7.45 18.01 -10.64
CA GLY A 385 -7.84 19.05 -11.60
C GLY A 385 -6.69 19.73 -12.34
N ARG A 386 -5.47 19.16 -12.32
CA ARG A 386 -4.22 19.74 -12.83
C ARG A 386 -3.75 21.04 -12.13
N SER A 387 -4.41 21.42 -11.04
CA SER A 387 -3.93 22.50 -10.18
C SER A 387 -2.85 21.99 -9.24
N PHE A 388 -1.90 22.85 -8.88
CA PHE A 388 -0.80 22.48 -7.99
C PHE A 388 -1.20 22.60 -6.53
N TRP A 389 -0.50 21.87 -5.67
CA TRP A 389 -0.54 22.17 -4.25
C TRP A 389 0.11 23.52 -3.99
N SER A 390 -0.57 24.36 -3.20
CA SER A 390 -0.03 25.63 -2.69
C SER A 390 0.19 25.55 -1.19
N LEU A 391 1.19 26.27 -0.70
CA LEU A 391 1.52 26.44 0.71
C LEU A 391 1.22 27.88 1.12
N SER A 392 0.49 28.06 2.22
CA SER A 392 0.19 29.37 2.79
C SER A 392 1.25 29.79 3.82
N SER A 393 1.17 31.04 4.29
CA SER A 393 2.11 31.60 5.28
C SER A 393 2.01 30.93 6.65
N ASP A 394 0.84 30.40 7.01
CA ASP A 394 0.57 29.62 8.22
C ASP A 394 0.98 28.14 8.07
N GLY A 395 1.56 27.74 6.93
CA GLY A 395 2.06 26.38 6.73
C GLY A 395 0.98 25.36 6.37
N THR A 396 -0.22 25.79 5.97
CA THR A 396 -1.31 24.92 5.51
C THR A 396 -1.29 24.72 3.99
N PHE A 397 -1.90 23.64 3.51
CA PHE A 397 -1.92 23.30 2.08
C PHE A 397 -3.30 23.42 1.45
N ARG A 398 -3.33 23.79 0.16
CA ARG A 398 -4.54 23.85 -0.68
C ARG A 398 -4.26 23.27 -2.06
N THR A 399 -5.30 22.90 -2.81
CA THR A 399 -5.17 22.16 -4.09
C THR A 399 -5.39 22.99 -5.35
N TRP A 400 -5.63 24.31 -5.25
CA TRP A 400 -5.84 25.22 -6.39
C TRP A 400 -4.68 26.20 -6.62
N GLY A 401 -3.46 25.78 -6.32
CA GLY A 401 -2.25 26.53 -6.63
C GLY A 401 -2.04 26.68 -8.14
N LYS A 402 -1.63 27.87 -8.57
CA LYS A 402 -1.29 28.16 -9.98
C LYS A 402 0.14 27.77 -10.34
N PHE A 403 1.03 27.72 -9.37
CA PHE A 403 2.46 27.51 -9.57
C PHE A 403 2.92 26.22 -8.89
N ALA A 404 3.87 25.56 -9.53
CA ALA A 404 4.45 24.35 -9.02
C ALA A 404 5.42 24.64 -7.86
N LEU A 405 5.25 23.91 -6.77
CA LEU A 405 6.12 23.99 -5.59
C LEU A 405 6.98 22.72 -5.48
N ASN A 406 8.21 22.87 -4.99
CA ASN A 406 9.17 21.78 -4.86
C ASN A 406 8.97 21.02 -3.55
N PHE A 407 8.55 19.76 -3.64
CA PHE A 407 8.47 18.82 -2.53
C PHE A 407 9.58 17.79 -2.65
N CYS A 408 10.28 17.53 -1.56
CA CYS A 408 11.33 16.51 -1.50
C CYS A 408 10.79 15.25 -0.81
N LEU A 409 10.91 14.11 -1.48
CA LEU A 409 10.45 12.82 -0.97
C LEU A 409 11.64 12.04 -0.38
N GLU A 410 11.51 11.63 0.88
CA GLU A 410 12.51 10.82 1.57
C GLU A 410 11.91 9.50 2.03
N ILE A 411 12.40 8.37 1.50
CA ILE A 411 11.86 7.05 1.84
C ILE A 411 12.47 6.59 3.17
N GLN A 412 11.63 6.57 4.20
CA GLN A 412 12.00 6.24 5.58
C GLN A 412 11.79 4.75 5.91
N GLY A 413 11.15 3.98 5.03
CA GLY A 413 10.93 2.55 5.24
C GLY A 413 10.22 1.85 4.10
N SER A 414 9.66 0.67 4.38
CA SER A 414 8.86 -0.08 3.40
C SER A 414 7.52 0.61 3.18
N ASN A 415 7.35 1.32 2.05
CA ASN A 415 6.17 2.14 1.75
C ASN A 415 5.89 3.20 2.83
N ILE A 416 6.94 3.76 3.44
CA ILE A 416 6.84 4.88 4.37
C ILE A 416 7.77 5.98 3.88
N LEU A 417 7.26 7.20 3.76
CA LEU A 417 8.05 8.37 3.38
C LEU A 417 7.82 9.54 4.34
N ALA A 418 8.77 10.46 4.34
CA ALA A 418 8.60 11.82 4.84
C ALA A 418 8.61 12.77 3.63
N VAL A 419 7.85 13.87 3.73
CA VAL A 419 7.79 14.90 2.69
C VAL A 419 8.36 16.18 3.28
N LEU A 420 9.45 16.70 2.70
CA LEU A 420 9.98 18.01 3.02
C LEU A 420 9.34 19.05 2.09
N ALA A 421 8.63 20.01 2.68
CA ALA A 421 7.86 21.02 1.98
C ALA A 421 8.75 22.21 1.53
N PRO A 422 8.24 23.09 0.64
CA PRO A 422 9.00 24.20 0.08
C PRO A 422 9.53 25.22 1.09
N ASN A 423 8.89 25.32 2.26
CA ASN A 423 9.33 26.18 3.36
C ASN A 423 10.45 25.57 4.22
N GLY A 424 10.94 24.37 3.89
CA GLY A 424 12.02 23.70 4.61
C GLY A 424 11.57 22.88 5.82
N TYR A 425 10.26 22.72 6.04
CA TYR A 425 9.70 21.91 7.13
C TYR A 425 9.08 20.62 6.60
N TYR A 426 9.10 19.57 7.41
CA TYR A 426 8.42 18.32 7.13
C TYR A 426 6.92 18.46 7.25
N MET A 427 6.23 17.82 6.30
CA MET A 427 4.79 17.74 6.24
C MET A 427 4.27 16.83 7.34
N ARG A 428 3.41 17.36 8.21
CA ARG A 428 2.93 16.73 9.44
C ARG A 428 1.41 16.73 9.49
N GLY A 429 0.83 15.63 9.96
CA GLY A 429 -0.58 15.59 10.34
C GLY A 429 -0.82 16.23 11.70
N ASP A 430 -1.73 17.19 11.78
CA ASP A 430 -2.15 17.76 13.05
C ASP A 430 -3.27 16.95 13.72
N ARG A 431 -3.37 17.02 15.05
CA ARG A 431 -4.43 16.36 15.83
C ARG A 431 -5.83 16.85 15.46
N SER A 432 -5.95 18.09 14.98
CA SER A 432 -7.20 18.64 14.44
C SER A 432 -7.62 17.98 13.12
N GLY A 433 -6.73 17.26 12.45
CA GLY A 433 -6.93 16.71 11.11
C GLY A 433 -6.39 17.59 9.99
N THR A 434 -5.82 18.77 10.29
CA THR A 434 -5.23 19.65 9.28
C THR A 434 -3.83 19.18 8.87
N LEU A 435 -3.51 19.27 7.58
CA LEU A 435 -2.16 19.02 7.07
C LEU A 435 -1.30 20.29 7.15
N LEU A 436 -0.14 20.19 7.83
CA LEU A 436 0.78 21.31 8.08
C LEU A 436 2.19 21.02 7.57
N ALA A 437 2.99 22.06 7.36
CA ALA A 437 4.43 21.99 7.17
C ALA A 437 5.14 22.90 8.18
N ASP A 438 5.28 22.41 9.41
CA ASP A 438 5.80 23.14 10.56
C ASP A 438 6.87 22.37 11.36
N SER A 439 7.20 21.14 10.93
CA SER A 439 8.06 20.25 11.69
C SER A 439 9.51 20.29 11.19
N GLU A 440 10.47 20.61 12.07
CA GLU A 440 11.89 20.68 11.71
C GLU A 440 12.52 19.28 11.50
N GLU A 441 11.95 18.25 12.14
CA GLU A 441 12.43 16.88 12.08
C GLU A 441 11.34 15.91 11.63
N ALA A 442 11.75 14.77 11.05
CA ALA A 442 10.83 13.72 10.63
C ALA A 442 10.31 12.90 11.83
N THR A 443 9.36 13.47 12.57
CA THR A 443 8.67 12.78 13.68
C THR A 443 7.66 11.74 13.17
N ASN A 444 7.07 10.95 14.08
CA ASN A 444 6.05 9.96 13.72
C ASN A 444 4.81 10.56 13.03
N GLU A 445 4.46 11.81 13.31
CA GLU A 445 3.34 12.51 12.65
C GLU A 445 3.71 13.03 11.26
N CYS A 446 5.00 12.97 10.89
CA CYS A 446 5.53 13.35 9.59
C CYS A 446 5.73 12.15 8.65
N LEU A 447 5.40 10.94 9.12
CA LEU A 447 5.55 9.70 8.36
C LEU A 447 4.24 9.31 7.67
N TRP A 448 4.33 9.07 6.37
CA TRP A 448 3.19 8.77 5.51
C TRP A 448 3.36 7.40 4.85
N GLU A 449 2.38 6.52 5.01
CA GLU A 449 2.25 5.31 4.20
C GLU A 449 1.75 5.67 2.80
N PHE A 450 2.28 5.00 1.77
CA PHE A 450 1.99 5.33 0.36
C PHE A 450 1.97 4.15 -0.63
#